data_AF-A0A2M8D611-F1
#
_entry.id   AF-A0A2M8D611-F1
#
_cell.length_a   1.000
_cell.length_b   1.000
_cell.length_c   1.000
_cell.angle_alpha   90.00
_cell.angle_beta   90.00
_cell.angle_gamma   90.00
#
_symmetry.space_group_name_H-M   'P 1'
#
loop_
_entity.id
_entity.type
_entity.pdbx_description
1 polymer ?
#
loop_
_entity_poly.entity_id
_entity_poly.type
_entity_poly.pdbx_seq_one_letter_code
_entity_poly.pdbx_strand_id
1 'polypeptide(L)' 'KIRWTLGGKENKFRLFKRLDKDGSLLGVYLTGSAWGHGVGMCQVGAFGMATKGYSYTDILKHYYTGVEIEQIGK' A
#
# COMPACT_ATOMS: atom_id res chain seq x y z
N LYS A 1 14.42 1.15 5.95
CA LYS A 1 14.73 1.91 7.19
C LYS A 1 13.95 3.22 7.25
N ILE A 2 13.99 4.06 6.22
CA ILE A 2 13.32 5.39 6.17
C ILE A 2 11.84 5.36 6.59
N ARG A 3 11.05 4.39 6.08
CA ARG A 3 9.63 4.24 6.44
C ARG A 3 9.39 4.23 7.96
N TRP A 4 10.07 3.36 8.70
CA TRP A 4 9.88 3.25 10.15
C TRP A 4 10.44 4.45 10.90
N THR A 5 11.63 4.92 10.49
CA THR A 5 12.32 6.04 11.14
C THR A 5 11.53 7.34 11.10
N LEU A 6 10.71 7.55 10.07
CA LEU A 6 9.93 8.78 9.89
C LEU A 6 8.41 8.58 10.09
N GLY A 7 7.98 7.46 10.68
CA GLY A 7 6.55 7.16 10.89
C GLY A 7 5.76 7.02 9.59
N GLY A 8 6.43 6.68 8.49
CA GLY A 8 5.87 6.56 7.16
C GLY A 8 4.91 5.38 7.00
N LYS A 9 3.82 5.62 6.27
CA LYS A 9 2.75 4.65 6.01
C LYS A 9 3.14 3.57 4.99
N GLU A 10 4.08 3.86 4.11
CA GLU A 10 4.51 2.99 3.02
C GLU A 10 5.99 3.23 2.66
N ASN A 11 6.53 2.41 1.75
CA ASN A 11 7.91 2.58 1.28
C ASN A 11 8.05 3.57 0.11
N LYS A 12 6.97 3.80 -0.65
CA LYS A 12 6.96 4.74 -1.79
C LYS A 12 6.43 6.09 -1.34
N PHE A 13 7.29 7.08 -1.26
CA PHE A 13 6.88 8.44 -0.90
C PHE A 13 7.62 9.46 -1.78
N ARG A 14 7.05 10.66 -1.86
CA ARG A 14 7.70 11.85 -2.43
C ARG A 14 8.05 12.80 -1.30
N LEU A 15 9.22 13.43 -1.42
CA LEU A 15 9.74 14.39 -0.45
C LEU A 15 9.59 15.81 -1.01
N PHE A 16 9.00 16.68 -0.22
CA PHE A 16 8.81 18.09 -0.57
C PHE A 16 9.54 18.96 0.42
N LYS A 17 10.31 19.92 -0.11
CA LYS A 17 10.99 20.93 0.69
C LYS A 17 10.11 22.18 0.75
N ARG A 18 9.99 22.75 1.94
CA ARG A 18 9.41 24.07 2.15
C ARG A 18 10.56 25.03 2.39
N LEU A 19 10.65 26.07 1.56
CA LEU A 19 11.67 27.11 1.68
C LEU A 19 11.02 28.43 2.12
N ASP A 20 11.79 29.31 2.76
CA ASP A 20 11.40 30.70 2.97
C ASP A 20 11.60 31.53 1.67
N LYS A 21 11.39 32.85 1.76
CA LYS A 21 11.56 33.77 0.62
C LYS A 21 13.02 33.95 0.20
N ASP A 22 13.96 33.65 1.10
CA ASP A 22 15.39 33.85 0.92
C ASP A 22 16.11 32.54 0.54
N GLY A 23 15.36 31.44 0.44
CA GLY A 23 15.84 30.11 0.04
C GLY A 23 16.24 29.19 1.20
N SER A 24 16.08 29.62 2.45
CA SER A 24 16.38 28.79 3.63
C SER A 24 15.35 27.70 3.82
N LEU A 25 15.80 26.51 4.23
CA LEU A 25 14.92 25.36 4.47
C LEU A 25 14.07 25.56 5.73
N LEU A 26 12.76 25.75 5.55
CA LEU A 26 11.77 25.81 6.64
C LEU A 26 11.31 24.42 7.10
N GLY A 27 11.37 23.42 6.23
CA GLY A 27 11.01 22.06 6.61
C GLY A 27 10.85 21.13 5.42
N VAL A 28 10.54 19.88 5.76
CA VAL A 28 10.32 18.80 4.79
C VAL A 28 9.05 18.07 5.17
N TYR A 29 8.23 17.74 4.18
CA TYR A 29 7.10 16.83 4.36
C TYR A 29 7.13 15.70 3.34
N LEU A 30 6.68 14.53 3.77
CA LEU A 30 6.59 13.34 2.95
C LEU A 30 5.12 13.09 2.59
N THR A 31 4.86 12.72 1.34
CA THR A 31 3.54 12.30 0.91
C THR A 31 3.60 10.95 0.20
N GLY A 32 2.61 10.12 0.50
CA GLY A 32 2.38 8.83 -0.11
C GLY A 32 0.94 8.73 -0.64
N SER A 33 0.57 7.58 -1.18
CA SER A 33 -0.77 7.26 -1.65
C SER A 33 -1.28 5.89 -1.19
N ALA A 34 -0.51 5.15 -0.40
CA ALA A 34 -0.85 3.82 0.10
C ALA A 34 -0.49 3.64 1.59
N TRP A 35 -0.85 2.46 2.12
CA TRP A 35 -0.53 2.06 3.48
C TRP A 35 -0.19 0.57 3.52
N GLY A 36 0.99 0.23 4.07
CA GLY A 36 1.48 -1.14 4.11
C GLY A 36 2.74 -1.36 3.29
N HIS A 37 3.13 -2.62 3.14
CA HIS A 37 4.36 -3.02 2.45
C HIS A 37 4.18 -3.23 0.94
N GLY A 38 2.94 -3.30 0.45
CA GLY A 38 2.63 -3.35 -0.98
C GLY A 38 2.94 -4.68 -1.67
N VAL A 39 2.89 -5.80 -0.93
CA VAL A 39 3.11 -7.16 -1.47
C VAL A 39 1.89 -8.03 -1.16
N GLY A 40 1.46 -8.85 -2.12
CA GLY A 40 0.28 -9.69 -1.99
C GLY A 40 -1.01 -8.88 -2.11
N MET A 41 -1.92 -9.07 -1.15
CA MET A 41 -3.29 -8.58 -1.23
C MET A 41 -3.45 -7.14 -0.73
N CYS A 42 -4.02 -6.26 -1.57
CA CYS A 42 -4.53 -4.96 -1.14
C CYS A 42 -5.94 -5.13 -0.55
N GLN A 43 -6.10 -4.93 0.75
CA GLN A 43 -7.39 -5.14 1.45
C GLN A 43 -8.52 -4.27 0.88
N VAL A 44 -8.24 -2.97 0.62
CA VAL A 44 -9.23 -2.04 0.03
C VAL A 44 -9.57 -2.46 -1.41
N GLY A 45 -8.58 -2.97 -2.16
CA GLY A 45 -8.79 -3.48 -3.51
C GLY A 45 -9.63 -4.76 -3.51
N ALA A 46 -9.37 -5.70 -2.61
CA ALA A 46 -10.17 -6.90 -2.40
C ALA A 46 -11.62 -6.56 -2.02
N PHE A 47 -11.83 -5.60 -1.12
CA PHE A 47 -13.16 -5.08 -0.82
C PHE A 47 -13.85 -4.51 -2.07
N GLY A 48 -13.15 -3.68 -2.85
CA GLY A 48 -13.67 -3.13 -4.11
C GLY A 48 -13.96 -4.16 -5.20
N MET A 49 -13.28 -5.32 -5.19
CA MET A 49 -13.61 -6.46 -6.04
C MET A 49 -14.87 -7.18 -5.50
N ALA A 50 -14.94 -7.43 -4.19
CA ALA A 50 -16.11 -8.06 -3.60
C ALA A 50 -17.40 -7.24 -3.84
N THR A 51 -17.33 -5.90 -3.75
CA THR A 51 -18.48 -5.02 -4.05
C THR A 51 -18.90 -5.04 -5.52
N LYS A 52 -18.02 -5.48 -6.43
CA LYS A 52 -18.31 -5.70 -7.86
C LYS A 52 -18.78 -7.14 -8.16
N GLY A 53 -18.91 -7.99 -7.14
CA GLY A 53 -19.42 -9.35 -7.28
C GLY A 53 -18.37 -10.42 -7.56
N TYR A 54 -17.07 -10.10 -7.49
CA TYR A 54 -16.02 -11.12 -7.59
C TYR A 54 -16.03 -12.03 -6.37
N SER A 55 -15.85 -13.33 -6.59
CA SER A 55 -15.79 -14.31 -5.51
C SER A 55 -14.45 -14.24 -4.76
N TYR A 56 -14.39 -14.84 -3.56
CA TYR A 56 -13.14 -14.89 -2.81
C TYR A 56 -12.02 -15.62 -3.59
N THR A 57 -12.36 -16.62 -4.40
CA THR A 57 -11.40 -17.35 -5.23
C THR A 57 -10.82 -16.45 -6.33
N ASP A 58 -11.66 -15.63 -6.98
CA ASP A 58 -11.21 -14.66 -7.99
C ASP A 58 -10.27 -13.61 -7.37
N ILE A 59 -10.63 -13.11 -6.19
CA ILE A 59 -9.84 -12.11 -5.46
C ILE A 59 -8.47 -12.69 -5.07
N LEU A 60 -8.44 -13.90 -4.51
CA LEU A 60 -7.18 -14.56 -4.13
C LEU A 60 -6.31 -14.84 -5.35
N LYS A 61 -6.88 -15.38 -6.43
CA LYS A 61 -6.14 -15.65 -7.67
C LYS A 61 -5.66 -14.38 -8.38
N HIS A 62 -6.31 -13.24 -8.18
CA HIS A 62 -5.84 -11.93 -8.65
C HIS A 62 -4.57 -11.45 -7.92
N TYR A 63 -4.52 -11.61 -6.60
CA TYR A 63 -3.41 -11.11 -5.78
C TYR A 63 -2.25 -12.09 -5.61
N TYR A 64 -2.49 -13.38 -5.80
CA TYR A 64 -1.50 -14.44 -5.65
C TYR A 64 -1.44 -15.28 -6.93
N THR A 65 -0.44 -15.01 -7.76
CA THR A 65 -0.28 -15.70 -9.05
C THR A 65 0.16 -17.15 -8.86
N GLY A 66 -0.48 -18.08 -9.57
CA GLY A 66 -0.08 -19.49 -9.60
C GLY A 66 -0.40 -20.27 -8.32
N VAL A 67 -1.34 -19.79 -7.50
CA VAL A 67 -1.80 -20.50 -6.29
C VAL A 67 -3.04 -21.34 -6.56
N GLU A 68 -3.15 -22.43 -5.82
CA GLU A 68 -4.38 -23.20 -5.71
C GLU A 68 -5.00 -23.07 -4.32
N ILE A 69 -6.33 -23.21 -4.27
CA ILE A 69 -7.10 -23.09 -3.04
C ILE A 69 -7.52 -24.51 -2.66
N GLU A 70 -6.98 -24.99 -1.55
CA GLU A 70 -7.26 -26.32 -1.03
C GLU A 70 -8.02 -26.24 0.29
N GLN A 71 -9.00 -27.12 0.45
CA GLN A 71 -9.62 -27.34 1.73
C GLN A 71 -8.72 -28.28 2.53
N ILE A 72 -8.01 -27.72 3.51
CA ILE A 72 -7.39 -28.53 4.55
C ILE A 72 -8.55 -29.10 5.37
N GLY A 73 -8.57 -30.43 5.54
CA GLY A 73 -9.72 -31.21 6.01
C GLY A 73 -10.36 -30.75 7.33
N LYS A 74 -11.46 -31.39 7.69
CA LYS A 74 -12.21 -31.10 8.92
C LYS A 74 -11.43 -31.46 10.18
#